data_AF-U2HUI2-F1
#
_entry.id   AF-U2HUI2-F1
#
_cell.length_a   1.000
_cell.length_b   1.000
_cell.length_c   1.000
_cell.angle_alpha   90.00
_cell.angle_beta   90.00
_cell.angle_gamma   90.00
#
_symmetry.space_group_name_H-M   'P 1'
#
loop_
_entity.id
_entity.type
_entity.pdbx_description
1 polymer ?
#
loop_
_entity_poly.entity_id
_entity_poly.type
_entity_poly.pdbx_seq_one_letter_code
_entity_poly.pdbx_strand_id
1 'polypeptide(L)'
;MKAIHIYAAVALFSLLACTKENEQISPGNFTIVPFAAMPKTATVKAGESLSFQFEGNADTIYFYSGEFGKDYNFRNGRVVNIEQPSLSIRTRSSYGEQKSLSILLSQDFNGDYSYNGVTAATWKDMTSKFNIPTPTGTNALSFTSTPTDISEFIDLDKPYYIAVRNDLKPTTSGNRPTQWDFYGTNGFAFTGIANGTSIDILPTFGAANWKVVATGYAGGELDGTRGPRMSPNNSAAPTSIFLARNTDSNIAMDAWAVTKVFSPTQNISGDKGTLIKRITDLPLQEYTHIYTTPGEYEVVFDTINQDRTSKLIKFKITVTND
;
A
#
# COMPACT_ATOMS: atom_id res chain seq x y z
N MET A 1 -41.62 -12.46 -75.40
CA MET A 1 -41.48 -12.77 -73.96
C MET A 1 -40.02 -12.48 -73.59
N LYS A 2 -39.76 -11.32 -72.95
CA LYS A 2 -39.28 -11.15 -71.55
C LYS A 2 -37.94 -11.89 -71.29
N ALA A 3 -36.82 -11.32 -70.82
CA ALA A 3 -36.45 -10.04 -70.19
C ALA A 3 -34.93 -9.76 -70.47
N ILE A 4 -34.48 -8.54 -70.80
CA ILE A 4 -33.92 -7.45 -69.95
C ILE A 4 -33.01 -7.95 -68.79
N HIS A 5 -31.72 -7.58 -68.77
CA HIS A 5 -31.13 -6.51 -67.91
C HIS A 5 -29.60 -6.38 -68.09
N ILE A 6 -29.21 -5.13 -68.31
CA ILE A 6 -27.87 -4.53 -68.43
C ILE A 6 -27.18 -4.52 -67.06
N TYR A 7 -25.94 -5.02 -66.93
CA TYR A 7 -25.00 -4.61 -65.88
C TYR A 7 -23.55 -4.90 -66.29
N ALA A 8 -22.72 -3.85 -66.37
CA ALA A 8 -21.34 -3.78 -65.88
C ALA A 8 -20.60 -2.59 -66.53
N ALA A 9 -21.09 -1.38 -66.32
CA ALA A 9 -20.37 -0.14 -66.60
C ALA A 9 -20.12 0.61 -65.29
N VAL A 10 -19.31 0.02 -64.39
CA VAL A 10 -18.72 0.74 -63.24
C VAL A 10 -17.37 0.11 -62.93
N ALA A 11 -16.34 0.50 -63.65
CA ALA A 11 -14.95 0.14 -63.35
C ALA A 11 -13.99 1.26 -63.76
N LEU A 12 -14.28 2.51 -63.35
CA LEU A 12 -13.35 3.61 -63.55
C LEU A 12 -13.62 4.78 -62.58
N PHE A 13 -13.50 4.57 -61.26
CA PHE A 13 -13.61 5.66 -60.28
C PHE A 13 -12.70 5.51 -59.05
N SER A 14 -11.55 4.85 -59.16
CA SER A 14 -10.66 4.62 -58.01
C SER A 14 -9.20 5.00 -58.25
N LEU A 15 -8.93 6.18 -58.80
CA LEU A 15 -7.57 6.75 -58.88
C LEU A 15 -7.52 8.24 -58.51
N LEU A 16 -8.30 8.66 -57.52
CA LEU A 16 -8.08 9.91 -56.79
C LEU A 16 -8.06 9.64 -55.28
N ALA A 17 -7.20 8.70 -54.86
CA ALA A 17 -6.70 8.73 -53.50
C ALA A 17 -5.58 9.78 -53.48
N CYS A 18 -5.92 11.00 -53.05
CA CYS A 18 -4.91 11.95 -52.56
C CYS A 18 -4.17 11.28 -51.41
N THR A 19 -3.04 10.66 -51.69
CA THR A 19 -1.98 10.53 -50.70
C THR A 19 -1.54 11.95 -50.38
N LYS A 20 -2.05 12.50 -49.27
CA LYS A 20 -1.40 13.64 -48.65
C LYS A 20 -0.06 13.09 -48.14
N GLU A 21 0.96 13.18 -48.97
CA GLU A 21 2.33 12.84 -48.55
C GLU A 21 2.64 13.68 -47.31
N ASN A 22 3.00 12.98 -46.25
CA ASN A 22 3.51 13.63 -45.06
C ASN A 22 4.90 14.17 -45.45
N GLU A 23 5.07 15.49 -45.51
CA GLU A 23 6.33 16.14 -45.93
C GLU A 23 7.54 15.73 -45.07
N GLN A 24 7.31 15.07 -43.93
CA GLN A 24 8.33 14.46 -43.07
C GLN A 24 8.92 13.15 -43.62
N ILE A 25 8.43 12.62 -44.75
CA ILE A 25 8.90 11.35 -45.35
C ILE A 25 9.16 11.51 -46.86
N SER A 26 9.76 12.62 -47.28
CA SER A 26 10.31 12.75 -48.64
C SER A 26 11.76 12.22 -48.65
N PRO A 27 12.18 11.37 -49.60
CA PRO A 27 13.57 10.91 -49.70
C PRO A 27 14.44 12.04 -50.26
N GLY A 28 14.83 12.96 -49.39
CA GLY A 28 15.74 14.07 -49.68
C GLY A 28 16.12 14.78 -48.39
N ASN A 29 17.32 14.49 -47.89
CA ASN A 29 17.91 14.96 -46.62
C ASN A 29 17.21 14.44 -45.35
N PHE A 30 17.60 13.24 -44.90
CA PHE A 30 17.36 12.79 -43.54
C PHE A 30 18.09 13.71 -42.55
N THR A 31 17.43 14.80 -42.15
CA THR A 31 17.89 15.61 -41.03
C THR A 31 17.40 14.92 -39.76
N ILE A 32 18.32 14.33 -38.99
CA ILE A 32 17.99 13.83 -37.65
C ILE A 32 17.74 15.07 -36.78
N VAL A 33 16.48 15.37 -36.52
CA VAL A 33 16.09 16.39 -35.54
C VAL A 33 16.12 15.74 -34.16
N PRO A 34 17.03 16.16 -33.25
CA PRO A 34 17.07 15.62 -31.90
C PRO A 34 15.74 15.86 -31.18
N PHE A 35 15.28 14.90 -30.39
CA PHE A 35 14.06 15.11 -29.61
C PHE A 35 14.24 16.28 -28.63
N ALA A 36 13.29 17.22 -28.69
CA ALA A 36 13.16 18.35 -27.80
C ALA A 36 11.72 18.45 -27.31
N ALA A 37 11.56 18.88 -26.06
CA ALA A 37 10.29 19.28 -25.49
C ALA A 37 10.37 20.75 -25.09
N MET A 38 9.27 21.48 -25.20
CA MET A 38 9.20 22.88 -24.83
C MET A 38 7.85 23.15 -24.16
N PRO A 39 7.82 23.57 -22.88
CA PRO A 39 6.58 24.03 -22.27
C PRO A 39 6.15 25.34 -22.93
N LYS A 40 4.86 25.51 -23.23
CA LYS A 40 4.32 26.79 -23.72
C LYS A 40 4.42 27.91 -22.67
N THR A 41 4.41 27.53 -21.39
CA THR A 41 4.57 28.43 -20.24
C THR A 41 5.27 27.69 -19.10
N ALA A 42 6.06 28.38 -18.30
CA ALA A 42 6.62 27.84 -17.06
C ALA A 42 5.68 28.01 -15.86
N THR A 43 4.57 28.75 -16.02
CA THR A 43 3.59 29.05 -14.97
C THR A 43 2.18 28.84 -15.48
N VAL A 44 1.34 28.16 -14.70
CA VAL A 44 -0.07 27.87 -15.02
C VAL A 44 -0.91 27.95 -13.75
N LYS A 45 -2.20 28.25 -13.85
CA LYS A 45 -3.09 28.14 -12.68
C LYS A 45 -3.51 26.69 -12.45
N ALA A 46 -3.84 26.35 -11.21
CA ALA A 46 -4.48 25.07 -10.94
C ALA A 46 -5.76 24.90 -11.80
N GLY A 47 -6.01 23.69 -12.26
CA GLY A 47 -7.14 23.38 -13.14
C GLY A 47 -6.97 23.79 -14.62
N GLU A 48 -5.98 24.61 -14.97
CA GLU A 48 -5.68 24.97 -16.37
C GLU A 48 -4.72 23.95 -17.03
N SER A 49 -4.85 23.81 -18.35
CA SER A 49 -4.02 22.89 -19.15
C SER A 49 -2.63 23.47 -19.44
N LEU A 50 -1.59 22.78 -18.98
CA LEU A 50 -0.22 23.02 -19.41
C LEU A 50 0.07 22.20 -20.67
N SER A 51 0.58 22.84 -21.72
CA SER A 51 0.93 22.18 -22.98
C SER A 51 2.44 22.16 -23.21
N PHE A 52 2.93 21.03 -23.72
CA PHE A 52 4.30 20.82 -24.16
C PHE A 52 4.31 20.55 -25.66
N GLN A 53 5.11 21.31 -26.40
CA GLN A 53 5.36 21.06 -27.81
C GLN A 53 6.61 20.19 -27.97
N PHE A 54 6.59 19.30 -28.95
CA PHE A 54 7.70 18.41 -29.25
C PHE A 54 8.26 18.64 -30.64
N GLU A 55 9.58 18.54 -30.75
CA GLU A 55 10.30 18.50 -32.01
C GLU A 55 11.12 17.21 -32.09
N GLY A 56 11.38 16.74 -33.30
CA GLY A 56 12.03 15.45 -33.54
C GLY A 56 11.13 14.26 -33.23
N ASN A 57 11.72 13.07 -33.17
CA ASN A 57 10.99 11.83 -32.89
C ASN A 57 11.81 10.93 -31.98
N ALA A 58 11.36 10.78 -30.73
CA ALA A 58 11.84 9.74 -29.83
C ALA A 58 10.96 8.50 -29.97
N ASP A 59 11.52 7.30 -29.85
CA ASP A 59 10.74 6.07 -30.01
C ASP A 59 9.73 5.91 -28.87
N THR A 60 10.20 5.96 -27.62
CA THR A 60 9.35 5.88 -26.42
C THR A 60 9.51 7.12 -25.58
N ILE A 61 8.40 7.62 -25.01
CA ILE A 61 8.40 8.77 -24.11
C ILE A 61 7.58 8.46 -22.86
N TYR A 62 8.24 8.53 -21.71
CA TYR A 62 7.60 8.55 -20.39
C TYR A 62 7.56 9.98 -19.84
N PHE A 63 6.39 10.38 -19.38
CA PHE A 63 6.14 11.68 -18.75
C PHE A 63 6.01 11.51 -17.24
N TYR A 64 6.83 12.27 -16.50
CA TYR A 64 6.77 12.41 -15.05
C TYR A 64 6.30 13.84 -14.77
N SER A 65 5.15 14.00 -14.14
CA SER A 65 4.60 15.33 -13.81
C SER A 65 5.29 15.97 -12.62
N GLY A 66 6.05 15.22 -11.82
CA GLY A 66 6.61 15.69 -10.55
C GLY A 66 5.59 15.66 -9.39
N GLU A 67 4.34 15.25 -9.65
CA GLU A 67 3.37 14.99 -8.59
C GLU A 67 3.75 13.74 -7.78
N PHE A 68 3.16 13.59 -6.59
CA PHE A 68 3.37 12.43 -5.74
C PHE A 68 3.04 11.12 -6.50
N GLY A 69 3.99 10.19 -6.55
CA GLY A 69 3.85 8.93 -7.31
C GLY A 69 4.29 9.05 -8.77
N LYS A 70 4.64 10.27 -9.23
CA LYS A 70 4.96 10.66 -10.60
C LYS A 70 6.24 11.49 -10.70
N ASP A 71 7.12 11.45 -9.71
CA ASP A 71 8.40 12.16 -9.71
C ASP A 71 9.57 11.26 -10.15
N TYR A 72 10.29 11.68 -11.20
CA TYR A 72 11.42 10.94 -11.75
C TYR A 72 12.57 10.74 -10.75
N ASN A 73 12.77 11.69 -9.83
CA ASN A 73 13.82 11.61 -8.82
C ASN A 73 13.55 10.47 -7.83
N PHE A 74 12.29 10.07 -7.65
CA PHE A 74 11.86 8.96 -6.80
C PHE A 74 11.53 7.67 -7.56
N ARG A 75 11.97 7.52 -8.82
CA ARG A 75 11.76 6.31 -9.63
C ARG A 75 12.35 5.02 -9.02
N ASN A 76 13.30 5.15 -8.10
CA ASN A 76 13.94 4.03 -7.39
C ASN A 76 13.35 3.78 -6.00
N GLY A 77 12.27 4.47 -5.63
CA GLY A 77 11.63 4.41 -4.32
C GLY A 77 11.85 5.67 -3.50
N ARG A 78 11.05 5.82 -2.45
CA ARG A 78 11.16 6.93 -1.49
C ARG A 78 10.64 6.58 -0.11
N VAL A 79 11.14 7.31 0.87
CA VAL A 79 10.62 7.31 2.23
C VAL A 79 9.53 8.37 2.31
N VAL A 80 8.36 8.00 2.82
CA VAL A 80 7.25 8.93 3.10
C VAL A 80 6.87 8.88 4.57
N ASN A 81 6.42 10.02 5.10
CA ASN A 81 5.80 10.06 6.42
C ASN A 81 4.41 9.45 6.35
N ILE A 82 4.00 8.80 7.45
CA ILE A 82 2.67 8.22 7.58
C ILE A 82 1.80 9.14 8.43
N GLU A 83 0.73 9.59 7.84
CA GLU A 83 -0.36 10.30 8.50
C GLU A 83 -1.48 9.30 8.83
N GLN A 84 -2.23 9.54 9.90
CA GLN A 84 -3.39 8.75 10.29
C GLN A 84 -3.19 7.22 10.23
N PRO A 85 -2.14 6.66 10.88
CA PRO A 85 -2.00 5.21 11.00
C PRO A 85 -3.28 4.59 11.56
N SER A 86 -3.82 3.61 10.85
CA SER A 86 -5.11 3.00 11.11
C SER A 86 -5.02 1.48 11.13
N LEU A 87 -5.53 0.88 12.20
CA LEU A 87 -5.52 -0.56 12.41
C LEU A 87 -6.95 -1.11 12.30
N SER A 88 -7.11 -2.16 11.49
CA SER A 88 -8.28 -3.03 11.50
C SER A 88 -7.87 -4.38 12.08
N ILE A 89 -8.73 -4.96 12.91
CA ILE A 89 -8.48 -6.25 13.54
C ILE A 89 -9.71 -7.14 13.46
N ARG A 90 -9.48 -8.45 13.52
CA ARG A 90 -10.53 -9.43 13.75
C ARG A 90 -10.18 -10.31 14.93
N THR A 91 -11.04 -10.31 15.92
CA THR A 91 -10.86 -11.09 17.14
C THR A 91 -12.01 -12.05 17.32
N ARG A 92 -11.71 -13.21 17.90
CA ARG A 92 -12.72 -14.17 18.32
C ARG A 92 -12.45 -14.63 19.73
N SER A 93 -13.44 -14.45 20.61
CA SER A 93 -13.44 -15.05 21.94
C SER A 93 -14.07 -16.45 21.86
N SER A 94 -13.57 -17.38 22.65
CA SER A 94 -14.20 -18.68 22.86
C SER A 94 -14.02 -19.13 24.30
N TYR A 95 -15.03 -19.80 24.86
CA TYR A 95 -15.04 -20.25 26.25
C TYR A 95 -14.90 -19.10 27.26
N GLY A 96 -15.12 -19.39 28.54
CA GLY A 96 -14.96 -18.44 29.64
C GLY A 96 -15.73 -17.12 29.49
N GLU A 97 -15.68 -16.31 30.53
CA GLU A 97 -16.37 -15.00 30.59
C GLU A 97 -15.38 -13.86 30.85
N GLN A 98 -14.08 -14.17 30.94
CA GLN A 98 -13.05 -13.19 31.29
C GLN A 98 -12.76 -12.26 30.11
N LYS A 99 -12.91 -10.96 30.34
CA LYS A 99 -12.47 -9.90 29.42
C LYS A 99 -10.95 -9.70 29.54
N SER A 100 -10.20 -10.68 29.08
CA SER A 100 -8.76 -10.80 29.30
C SER A 100 -7.89 -10.30 28.14
N LEU A 101 -8.49 -9.91 27.01
CA LEU A 101 -7.76 -9.44 25.83
C LEU A 101 -7.42 -7.96 25.97
N SER A 102 -6.15 -7.63 25.73
CA SER A 102 -5.69 -6.25 25.52
C SER A 102 -4.99 -6.09 24.17
N ILE A 103 -5.15 -4.92 23.55
CA ILE A 103 -4.41 -4.48 22.37
C ILE A 103 -3.59 -3.27 22.78
N LEU A 104 -2.28 -3.39 22.62
CA LEU A 104 -1.32 -2.54 23.29
C LEU A 104 -0.31 -1.97 22.30
N LEU A 105 0.24 -0.79 22.62
CA LEU A 105 1.31 -0.16 21.86
C LEU A 105 2.44 0.29 22.79
N SER A 106 3.68 0.03 22.41
CA SER A 106 4.87 0.48 23.14
C SER A 106 5.83 1.22 22.21
N GLN A 107 6.49 2.25 22.73
CA GLN A 107 7.57 3.01 22.06
C GLN A 107 8.90 2.93 22.82
N ASP A 108 8.93 2.20 23.95
CA ASP A 108 10.10 1.96 24.78
C ASP A 108 10.52 0.48 24.83
N PHE A 109 9.73 -0.43 24.23
CA PHE A 109 10.12 -1.82 24.07
C PHE A 109 11.41 -1.91 23.24
N ASN A 110 12.40 -2.62 23.78
CA ASN A 110 13.77 -2.66 23.27
C ASN A 110 14.04 -3.83 22.31
N GLY A 111 13.04 -4.66 22.02
CA GLY A 111 13.19 -5.86 21.18
C GLY A 111 13.64 -7.12 21.92
N ASP A 112 13.71 -7.11 23.25
CA ASP A 112 13.88 -8.35 24.04
C ASP A 112 12.54 -9.11 24.09
N TYR A 113 12.38 -10.05 23.16
CA TYR A 113 11.21 -10.92 23.07
C TYR A 113 11.18 -12.06 24.10
N SER A 114 11.90 -11.95 25.22
CA SER A 114 11.63 -12.79 26.38
C SER A 114 10.40 -12.29 27.15
N TYR A 115 9.78 -13.14 27.97
CA TYR A 115 8.64 -12.70 28.80
C TYR A 115 9.02 -11.51 29.71
N ASN A 116 10.22 -11.54 30.29
CA ASN A 116 10.72 -10.47 31.15
C ASN A 116 10.96 -9.18 30.36
N GLY A 117 11.52 -9.27 29.15
CA GLY A 117 11.73 -8.11 28.28
C GLY A 117 10.42 -7.46 27.85
N VAL A 118 9.43 -8.26 27.42
CA VAL A 118 8.10 -7.77 27.04
C VAL A 118 7.39 -7.09 28.21
N THR A 119 7.45 -7.67 29.40
CA THR A 119 6.75 -7.12 30.59
C THR A 119 7.46 -5.98 31.29
N ALA A 120 8.75 -5.75 31.00
CA ALA A 120 9.51 -4.61 31.50
C ALA A 120 9.21 -3.29 30.75
N ALA A 121 8.66 -3.37 29.54
CA ALA A 121 8.34 -2.21 28.72
C ALA A 121 7.01 -1.54 29.13
N THR A 122 6.82 -0.28 28.73
CA THR A 122 5.58 0.46 28.95
C THR A 122 4.62 0.25 27.78
N TRP A 123 3.41 -0.22 28.10
CA TRP A 123 2.37 -0.49 27.10
C TRP A 123 1.18 0.45 27.29
N LYS A 124 0.89 1.26 26.27
CA LYS A 124 -0.35 2.05 26.18
C LYS A 124 -1.48 1.13 25.73
N ASP A 125 -2.59 1.12 26.47
CA ASP A 125 -3.76 0.31 26.14
C ASP A 125 -4.67 1.01 25.12
N MET A 126 -4.87 0.36 23.97
CA MET A 126 -5.71 0.83 22.87
C MET A 126 -7.02 0.04 22.75
N THR A 127 -7.28 -0.92 23.64
CA THR A 127 -8.35 -1.92 23.50
C THR A 127 -9.72 -1.28 23.32
N SER A 128 -9.99 -0.16 24.01
CA SER A 128 -11.27 0.55 23.95
C SER A 128 -11.58 1.18 22.59
N LYS A 129 -10.59 1.31 21.70
CA LYS A 129 -10.80 1.81 20.33
C LYS A 129 -11.38 0.75 19.40
N PHE A 130 -11.26 -0.52 19.77
CA PHE A 130 -11.63 -1.63 18.91
C PHE A 130 -12.94 -2.28 19.35
N ASN A 131 -13.68 -2.80 18.38
CA ASN A 131 -14.87 -3.61 18.64
C ASN A 131 -14.46 -5.04 19.03
N ILE A 132 -14.35 -5.29 20.34
CA ILE A 132 -13.93 -6.59 20.91
C ILE A 132 -15.16 -7.34 21.44
N PRO A 133 -15.35 -8.63 21.09
CA PRO A 133 -16.48 -9.39 21.61
C PRO A 133 -16.39 -9.55 23.12
N THR A 134 -17.50 -9.36 23.83
CA THR A 134 -17.57 -9.70 25.26
C THR A 134 -17.76 -11.21 25.40
N PRO A 135 -16.83 -11.97 26.01
CA PRO A 135 -16.97 -13.42 26.17
C PRO A 135 -18.17 -13.78 27.05
N THR A 136 -18.90 -14.84 26.68
CA THR A 136 -20.17 -15.26 27.32
C THR A 136 -20.16 -16.70 27.83
N GLY A 137 -19.00 -17.37 27.82
CA GLY A 137 -18.84 -18.76 28.28
C GLY A 137 -19.46 -19.83 27.37
N THR A 138 -20.40 -19.46 26.50
CA THR A 138 -21.29 -20.40 25.80
C THR A 138 -20.98 -20.51 24.31
N ASN A 139 -20.99 -19.37 23.61
CA ASN A 139 -20.78 -19.33 22.15
C ASN A 139 -19.46 -18.64 21.81
N ALA A 140 -18.81 -19.10 20.74
CA ALA A 140 -17.72 -18.35 20.16
C ALA A 140 -18.27 -17.09 19.47
N LEU A 141 -17.67 -15.94 19.77
CA LEU A 141 -18.06 -14.64 19.21
C LEU A 141 -16.88 -14.09 18.42
N SER A 142 -17.11 -13.66 17.19
CA SER A 142 -16.07 -13.11 16.31
C SER A 142 -16.51 -11.74 15.81
N PHE A 143 -15.73 -10.70 16.09
CA PHE A 143 -15.96 -9.35 15.57
C PHE A 143 -14.76 -8.87 14.75
N THR A 144 -15.07 -8.02 13.77
CA THR A 144 -14.09 -7.30 12.97
C THR A 144 -14.28 -5.82 13.25
N SER A 145 -13.19 -5.10 13.55
CA SER A 145 -13.22 -3.65 13.65
C SER A 145 -13.19 -3.02 12.26
N THR A 146 -13.77 -1.84 12.11
CA THR A 146 -13.46 -0.95 11.00
C THR A 146 -12.02 -0.41 11.13
N PRO A 147 -11.45 0.18 10.07
CA PRO A 147 -10.22 0.95 10.19
C PRO A 147 -10.34 1.96 11.33
N THR A 148 -9.47 1.83 12.32
CA THR A 148 -9.47 2.60 13.56
C THR A 148 -8.18 3.39 13.64
N ASP A 149 -8.26 4.72 13.63
CA ASP A 149 -7.11 5.60 13.79
C ASP A 149 -6.45 5.42 15.18
N ILE A 150 -5.14 5.17 15.18
CA ILE A 150 -4.32 4.97 16.38
C ILE A 150 -3.25 6.06 16.56
N SER A 151 -3.35 7.18 15.83
CA SER A 151 -2.39 8.29 15.87
C SER A 151 -2.11 8.82 17.27
N GLU A 152 -3.13 8.91 18.13
CA GLU A 152 -2.99 9.42 19.50
C GLU A 152 -2.03 8.58 20.38
N PHE A 153 -1.75 7.33 19.99
CA PHE A 153 -0.84 6.45 20.72
C PHE A 153 0.60 6.54 20.22
N ILE A 154 0.83 7.10 19.03
CA ILE A 154 2.11 7.10 18.34
C ILE A 154 2.73 8.50 18.39
N ASP A 155 3.86 8.62 19.06
CA ASP A 155 4.80 9.71 18.83
C ASP A 155 5.50 9.48 17.48
N LEU A 156 5.26 10.36 16.50
CA LEU A 156 5.74 10.24 15.11
C LEU A 156 7.25 10.36 14.95
N ASP A 157 7.98 10.71 16.01
CA ASP A 157 9.45 10.75 15.99
C ASP A 157 10.08 9.46 16.50
N LYS A 158 9.27 8.48 16.94
CA LYS A 158 9.74 7.27 17.59
C LYS A 158 9.22 6.01 16.92
N PRO A 159 10.05 4.94 16.86
CA PRO A 159 9.55 3.63 16.50
C PRO A 159 8.50 3.14 17.51
N TYR A 160 7.68 2.19 17.09
CA TYR A 160 6.65 1.61 17.94
C TYR A 160 6.43 0.12 17.64
N TYR A 161 5.84 -0.57 18.61
CA TYR A 161 5.49 -1.99 18.56
C TYR A 161 4.03 -2.16 18.95
N ILE A 162 3.36 -3.11 18.32
CA ILE A 162 1.99 -3.49 18.69
C ILE A 162 2.05 -4.84 19.40
N ALA A 163 1.25 -5.00 20.45
CA ALA A 163 1.07 -6.27 21.11
C ALA A 163 -0.42 -6.62 21.28
N VAL A 164 -0.71 -7.92 21.25
CA VAL A 164 -1.98 -8.47 21.73
C VAL A 164 -1.69 -9.37 22.92
N ARG A 165 -2.45 -9.19 24.01
CA ARG A 165 -2.23 -9.86 25.29
C ARG A 165 -3.49 -10.58 25.74
N ASN A 166 -3.36 -11.79 26.26
CA ASN A 166 -4.40 -12.49 27.00
C ASN A 166 -3.94 -12.69 28.45
N ASP A 167 -4.43 -11.87 29.36
CA ASP A 167 -4.14 -11.93 30.81
C ASP A 167 -5.27 -12.67 31.54
N LEU A 168 -5.11 -13.97 31.68
CA LEU A 168 -6.07 -14.84 32.36
C LEU A 168 -5.81 -14.88 33.85
N LYS A 169 -6.84 -14.54 34.62
CA LYS A 169 -6.85 -14.73 36.06
C LYS A 169 -7.41 -16.13 36.42
N PRO A 170 -7.04 -16.68 37.58
CA PRO A 170 -7.68 -17.87 38.11
C PRO A 170 -9.20 -17.70 38.19
N THR A 171 -9.96 -18.72 37.81
CA THR A 171 -11.42 -18.74 37.89
C THR A 171 -11.94 -20.08 38.37
N THR A 172 -12.95 -20.03 39.22
CA THR A 172 -13.75 -21.18 39.69
C THR A 172 -15.07 -21.33 38.91
N SER A 173 -15.45 -20.34 38.11
CA SER A 173 -16.66 -20.35 37.28
C SER A 173 -16.37 -20.95 35.90
N GLY A 174 -17.04 -22.08 35.57
CA GLY A 174 -17.03 -22.72 34.26
C GLY A 174 -15.68 -23.34 33.89
N ASN A 175 -15.69 -24.62 33.49
CA ASN A 175 -14.50 -25.48 33.33
C ASN A 175 -13.37 -25.00 32.38
N ARG A 176 -13.39 -23.77 31.81
CA ARG A 176 -12.44 -23.31 30.79
C ARG A 176 -12.29 -21.77 30.82
N PRO A 177 -11.09 -21.23 31.13
CA PRO A 177 -10.78 -19.82 30.92
C PRO A 177 -10.99 -19.38 29.46
N THR A 178 -11.13 -18.08 29.23
CA THR A 178 -11.32 -17.52 27.89
C THR A 178 -10.06 -17.73 27.04
N GLN A 179 -10.25 -18.07 25.77
CA GLN A 179 -9.19 -18.05 24.77
C GLN A 179 -9.55 -17.07 23.66
N TRP A 180 -8.53 -16.61 22.95
CA TRP A 180 -8.67 -15.63 21.89
C TRP A 180 -7.95 -16.07 20.61
N ASP A 181 -8.63 -15.91 19.48
CA ASP A 181 -8.00 -15.92 18.16
C ASP A 181 -7.92 -14.49 17.64
N PHE A 182 -6.74 -14.08 17.18
CA PHE A 182 -6.53 -12.82 16.45
C PHE A 182 -6.25 -13.16 14.99
N TYR A 183 -7.19 -12.89 14.11
CA TYR A 183 -7.13 -13.32 12.71
C TYR A 183 -6.49 -12.28 11.81
N GLY A 184 -5.56 -12.74 10.98
CA GLY A 184 -4.96 -12.00 9.88
C GLY A 184 -5.75 -12.05 8.58
N THR A 185 -6.68 -13.00 8.43
CA THR A 185 -7.54 -13.11 7.24
C THR A 185 -8.89 -12.46 7.46
N ASN A 186 -9.40 -11.77 6.44
CA ASN A 186 -10.72 -11.14 6.42
C ASN A 186 -10.98 -10.25 7.65
N GLY A 187 -10.17 -9.22 7.85
CA GLY A 187 -10.40 -8.22 8.90
C GLY A 187 -9.17 -7.61 9.55
N PHE A 188 -7.96 -8.05 9.19
CA PHE A 188 -6.73 -7.37 9.58
C PHE A 188 -6.23 -6.47 8.46
N ALA A 189 -5.92 -5.21 8.78
CA ALA A 189 -5.25 -4.27 7.89
C ALA A 189 -4.49 -3.26 8.74
N PHE A 190 -3.29 -2.87 8.31
CA PHE A 190 -2.57 -1.78 8.94
C PHE A 190 -2.11 -0.80 7.85
N THR A 191 -2.77 0.34 7.79
CA THR A 191 -2.67 1.32 6.72
C THR A 191 -2.41 2.70 7.28
N GLY A 192 -2.01 3.64 6.43
CA GLY A 192 -1.99 5.05 6.75
C GLY A 192 -2.11 5.89 5.49
N ILE A 193 -1.93 7.19 5.60
CA ILE A 193 -2.03 8.14 4.50
C ILE A 193 -0.64 8.72 4.22
N ALA A 194 -0.27 8.76 2.95
CA ALA A 194 0.87 9.51 2.46
C ALA A 194 0.40 10.42 1.33
N ASN A 195 0.50 11.74 1.55
CA ASN A 195 0.13 12.77 0.56
C ASN A 195 -1.29 12.55 -0.02
N GLY A 196 -2.26 12.35 0.88
CA GLY A 196 -3.67 12.13 0.52
C GLY A 196 -4.00 10.75 -0.05
N THR A 197 -3.00 9.85 -0.18
CA THR A 197 -3.20 8.49 -0.70
C THR A 197 -3.08 7.45 0.42
N SER A 198 -4.02 6.51 0.50
CA SER A 198 -3.93 5.37 1.41
C SER A 198 -2.80 4.44 0.99
N ILE A 199 -1.95 4.05 1.94
CA ILE A 199 -0.85 3.11 1.74
C ILE A 199 -0.83 2.05 2.85
N ASP A 200 -0.37 0.86 2.51
CA ASP A 200 -0.18 -0.22 3.48
C ASP A 200 1.09 0.05 4.32
N ILE A 201 0.94 0.19 5.64
CA ILE A 201 2.06 0.16 6.59
C ILE A 201 2.56 -1.27 6.75
N LEU A 202 1.63 -2.23 6.67
CA LEU A 202 1.95 -3.64 6.72
C LEU A 202 1.20 -4.40 5.61
N PRO A 203 1.91 -4.97 4.61
CA PRO A 203 1.27 -5.55 3.44
C PRO A 203 0.59 -6.90 3.71
N THR A 204 1.01 -7.62 4.76
CA THR A 204 0.39 -8.89 5.17
C THR A 204 0.47 -9.06 6.68
N PHE A 205 -0.43 -9.87 7.25
CA PHE A 205 -0.38 -10.23 8.67
C PHE A 205 0.97 -10.86 9.08
N GLY A 206 1.51 -11.75 8.25
CA GLY A 206 2.80 -12.41 8.51
C GLY A 206 3.99 -11.45 8.50
N ALA A 207 3.91 -10.35 7.73
CA ALA A 207 4.98 -9.36 7.66
C ALA A 207 5.21 -8.58 8.97
N ALA A 208 4.27 -8.65 9.94
CA ALA A 208 4.47 -8.15 11.29
C ALA A 208 5.48 -8.98 12.10
N ASN A 209 5.83 -10.19 11.67
CA ASN A 209 6.82 -11.06 12.33
C ASN A 209 6.56 -11.21 13.85
N TRP A 210 5.32 -11.52 14.21
CA TRP A 210 4.88 -11.66 15.59
C TRP A 210 5.74 -12.65 16.38
N LYS A 211 6.06 -12.32 17.62
CA LYS A 211 6.73 -13.20 18.58
C LYS A 211 5.81 -13.45 19.76
N VAL A 212 5.54 -14.72 20.03
CA VAL A 212 4.66 -15.14 21.12
C VAL A 212 5.50 -15.51 22.32
N VAL A 213 5.14 -14.95 23.48
CA VAL A 213 5.68 -15.34 24.79
C VAL A 213 4.54 -15.57 25.75
N ALA A 214 4.72 -16.49 26.69
CA ALA A 214 3.74 -16.71 27.74
C ALA A 214 4.40 -17.21 29.01
N THR A 215 3.72 -16.98 30.14
CA THR A 215 4.02 -17.61 31.42
C THR A 215 2.76 -18.23 32.02
N GLY A 216 2.93 -19.20 32.92
CA GLY A 216 1.82 -19.86 33.64
C GLY A 216 0.98 -20.83 32.80
N TYR A 217 1.36 -21.11 31.55
CA TYR A 217 0.65 -22.10 30.73
C TYR A 217 0.89 -23.53 31.24
N ALA A 218 -0.19 -24.25 31.56
CA ALA A 218 -0.13 -25.60 32.12
C ALA A 218 -0.68 -26.70 31.17
N GLY A 219 -0.73 -26.44 29.86
CA GLY A 219 -1.37 -27.34 28.87
C GLY A 219 -0.44 -28.17 27.97
N GLY A 220 0.88 -28.13 28.19
CA GLY A 220 1.92 -28.79 27.39
C GLY A 220 3.01 -27.81 26.92
N GLU A 221 3.91 -28.23 26.02
CA GLU A 221 4.91 -27.34 25.42
C GLU A 221 4.23 -26.17 24.67
N LEU A 222 4.83 -24.97 24.77
CA LEU A 222 4.36 -23.76 24.10
C LEU A 222 4.38 -23.90 22.56
N ASP A 223 5.20 -24.81 22.02
CA ASP A 223 5.35 -25.08 20.59
C ASP A 223 4.36 -26.15 20.05
N GLY A 224 3.47 -26.67 20.90
CA GLY A 224 2.45 -27.65 20.53
C GLY A 224 1.13 -27.03 20.01
N THR A 225 0.24 -27.87 19.47
CA THR A 225 -1.10 -27.48 18.96
C THR A 225 -2.07 -26.91 20.01
N ARG A 226 -1.65 -26.77 21.27
CA ARG A 226 -2.50 -26.42 22.41
C ARG A 226 -2.12 -25.09 23.09
N GLY A 227 -0.86 -24.66 23.01
CA GLY A 227 -0.35 -23.45 23.67
C GLY A 227 -0.52 -22.16 22.85
N PRO A 228 -0.27 -20.98 23.47
CA PRO A 228 -0.24 -19.71 22.75
C PRO A 228 0.79 -19.75 21.61
N ARG A 229 0.40 -19.41 20.39
CA ARG A 229 1.26 -19.55 19.20
C ARG A 229 0.76 -18.73 18.01
N MET A 230 1.61 -18.61 17.00
CA MET A 230 1.15 -18.27 15.65
C MET A 230 0.50 -19.50 14.97
N SER A 231 -0.48 -19.27 14.10
CA SER A 231 -1.16 -20.32 13.35
C SER A 231 -1.23 -19.97 11.85
N PRO A 232 -0.89 -20.89 10.94
CA PRO A 232 -0.30 -22.21 11.21
C PRO A 232 1.06 -22.11 11.92
N ASN A 233 1.35 -23.06 12.80
CA ASN A 233 2.58 -23.06 13.60
C ASN A 233 3.81 -23.25 12.69
N ASN A 234 4.94 -22.61 13.01
CA ASN A 234 6.19 -22.66 12.23
C ASN A 234 6.03 -22.29 10.73
N SER A 235 4.99 -21.55 10.38
CA SER A 235 4.76 -21.08 9.00
C SER A 235 5.48 -19.75 8.75
N ALA A 236 6.08 -19.61 7.57
CA ALA A 236 6.59 -18.33 7.06
C ALA A 236 5.46 -17.32 6.75
N ALA A 237 4.21 -17.79 6.68
CA ALA A 237 3.02 -16.98 6.46
C ALA A 237 1.91 -17.37 7.46
N PRO A 238 2.01 -16.96 8.74
CA PRO A 238 0.94 -17.16 9.70
C PRO A 238 -0.29 -16.34 9.30
N THR A 239 -1.48 -16.85 9.59
CA THR A 239 -2.77 -16.21 9.29
C THR A 239 -3.58 -15.90 10.54
N SER A 240 -3.13 -16.32 11.72
CA SER A 240 -3.67 -15.88 13.00
C SER A 240 -2.67 -16.03 14.14
N ILE A 241 -3.00 -15.43 15.28
CA ILE A 241 -2.40 -15.72 16.58
C ILE A 241 -3.46 -16.41 17.41
N PHE A 242 -3.10 -17.54 18.01
CA PHE A 242 -3.92 -18.22 19.00
C PHE A 242 -3.37 -17.89 20.38
N LEU A 243 -4.11 -17.09 21.14
CA LEU A 243 -3.84 -16.83 22.55
C LEU A 243 -4.66 -17.83 23.35
N ALA A 244 -4.03 -18.96 23.66
CA ALA A 244 -4.69 -20.11 24.26
C ALA A 244 -5.35 -19.79 25.60
N ARG A 245 -6.22 -20.69 26.07
CA ARG A 245 -6.61 -20.76 27.48
C ARG A 245 -5.70 -21.73 28.24
N ASN A 246 -5.74 -21.65 29.56
CA ASN A 246 -5.17 -22.70 30.40
C ASN A 246 -6.09 -23.94 30.47
N THR A 247 -5.50 -25.12 30.66
CA THR A 247 -6.27 -26.36 30.89
C THR A 247 -6.78 -26.48 32.32
N ASP A 248 -6.04 -25.91 33.28
CA ASP A 248 -6.46 -25.73 34.66
C ASP A 248 -6.93 -24.29 34.86
N SER A 249 -8.19 -24.09 35.23
CA SER A 249 -8.77 -22.76 35.41
C SER A 249 -8.26 -22.06 36.66
N ASN A 250 -7.62 -22.77 37.59
CA ASN A 250 -7.06 -22.18 38.81
C ASN A 250 -5.67 -21.58 38.62
N ILE A 251 -5.06 -21.77 37.44
CA ILE A 251 -3.72 -21.27 37.13
C ILE A 251 -3.84 -20.03 36.25
N ALA A 252 -3.32 -18.91 36.76
CA ALA A 252 -3.18 -17.68 36.00
C ALA A 252 -2.26 -17.90 34.79
N MET A 253 -2.55 -17.25 33.68
CA MET A 253 -1.70 -17.31 32.49
C MET A 253 -1.64 -15.93 31.86
N ASP A 254 -0.44 -15.53 31.44
CA ASP A 254 -0.24 -14.29 30.73
C ASP A 254 0.47 -14.58 29.42
N ALA A 255 -0.23 -14.38 28.31
CA ALA A 255 0.25 -14.67 26.97
C ALA A 255 0.26 -13.40 26.12
N TRP A 256 1.35 -13.16 25.43
CA TRP A 256 1.58 -11.99 24.59
C TRP A 256 1.95 -12.44 23.17
N ALA A 257 1.55 -11.66 22.19
CA ALA A 257 2.17 -11.66 20.88
C ALA A 257 2.56 -10.24 20.51
N VAL A 258 3.84 -10.03 20.18
CA VAL A 258 4.42 -8.70 19.93
C VAL A 258 4.97 -8.64 18.50
N THR A 259 4.70 -7.57 17.77
CA THR A 259 5.22 -7.38 16.41
C THR A 259 6.73 -7.12 16.39
N LYS A 260 7.33 -7.11 15.20
CA LYS A 260 8.55 -6.34 14.94
C LYS A 260 8.33 -4.84 15.15
N VAL A 261 9.42 -4.08 15.13
CA VAL A 261 9.38 -2.62 15.17
C VAL A 261 8.72 -2.03 13.91
N PHE A 262 7.92 -1.00 14.09
CA PHE A 262 7.40 -0.15 13.03
C PHE A 262 8.02 1.24 13.08
N SER A 263 8.21 1.83 11.90
CA SER A 263 8.63 3.21 11.73
C SER A 263 7.40 4.09 11.44
N PRO A 264 7.37 5.34 11.94
CA PRO A 264 6.42 6.36 11.51
C PRO A 264 6.59 6.77 10.04
N THR A 265 7.63 6.27 9.36
CA THR A 265 7.84 6.42 7.92
C THR A 265 7.73 5.08 7.20
N GLN A 266 7.41 5.10 5.90
CA GLN A 266 7.40 3.91 5.04
C GLN A 266 8.25 4.11 3.80
N ASN A 267 8.95 3.05 3.41
CA ASN A 267 9.56 2.95 2.08
C ASN A 267 8.49 2.49 1.10
N ILE A 268 8.16 3.33 0.13
CA ILE A 268 7.24 2.99 -0.95
C ILE A 268 7.99 2.74 -2.25
N SER A 269 7.38 1.91 -3.11
CA SER A 269 7.92 1.60 -4.43
C SER A 269 8.15 2.86 -5.26
N GLY A 270 9.08 2.78 -6.21
CA GLY A 270 9.40 3.90 -7.09
C GLY A 270 8.21 4.50 -7.83
N ASP A 271 8.26 5.82 -7.94
CA ASP A 271 7.30 6.62 -8.69
C ASP A 271 7.36 6.25 -10.18
N LYS A 272 6.20 6.31 -10.87
CA LYS A 272 6.06 5.77 -12.23
C LYS A 272 5.60 6.82 -13.22
N GLY A 273 6.41 7.06 -14.24
CA GLY A 273 6.04 7.90 -15.36
C GLY A 273 4.83 7.34 -16.11
N THR A 274 4.06 8.23 -16.72
CA THR A 274 2.98 7.89 -17.65
C THR A 274 3.58 7.69 -19.02
N LEU A 275 3.32 6.54 -19.64
CA LEU A 275 3.73 6.28 -21.02
C LEU A 275 2.85 7.10 -21.98
N ILE A 276 3.43 8.06 -22.69
CA ILE A 276 2.69 8.97 -23.58
C ILE A 276 2.99 8.73 -25.07
N LYS A 277 4.05 7.97 -25.39
CA LYS A 277 4.37 7.53 -26.75
C LYS A 277 5.08 6.18 -26.72
N ARG A 278 4.69 5.26 -27.61
CA ARG A 278 5.37 3.99 -27.90
C ARG A 278 6.15 4.08 -29.21
N ILE A 279 7.08 3.14 -29.40
CA ILE A 279 7.88 3.02 -30.64
C ILE A 279 7.02 2.84 -31.91
N THR A 280 5.85 2.21 -31.77
CA THR A 280 4.92 1.98 -32.89
C THR A 280 4.02 3.17 -33.21
N ASP A 281 4.00 4.17 -32.33
CA ASP A 281 3.12 5.32 -32.47
C ASP A 281 3.74 6.35 -33.42
N LEU A 282 2.88 7.10 -34.12
CA LEU A 282 3.31 8.25 -34.91
C LEU A 282 4.04 9.28 -34.02
N PRO A 283 4.94 10.11 -34.60
CA PRO A 283 5.59 11.18 -33.85
C PRO A 283 4.58 12.05 -33.09
N LEU A 284 4.79 12.19 -31.79
CA LEU A 284 3.94 12.99 -30.92
C LEU A 284 4.36 14.45 -31.04
N GLN A 285 3.43 15.34 -31.41
CA GLN A 285 3.72 16.78 -31.61
C GLN A 285 3.42 17.63 -30.38
N GLU A 286 2.45 17.22 -29.57
CA GLU A 286 2.01 17.96 -28.39
C GLU A 286 1.55 16.99 -27.30
N TYR A 287 1.73 17.38 -26.05
CA TYR A 287 1.16 16.70 -24.89
C TYR A 287 0.65 17.73 -23.89
N THR A 288 -0.51 17.45 -23.27
CA THR A 288 -1.11 18.32 -22.26
C THR A 288 -1.26 17.60 -20.93
N HIS A 289 -1.10 18.35 -19.84
CA HIS A 289 -1.32 17.88 -18.47
C HIS A 289 -2.02 18.97 -17.65
N ILE A 290 -2.84 18.57 -16.69
CA ILE A 290 -3.55 19.50 -15.79
C ILE A 290 -3.08 19.22 -14.37
N TYR A 291 -2.60 20.26 -13.69
CA TYR A 291 -2.30 20.20 -12.26
C TYR A 291 -3.49 20.72 -11.47
N THR A 292 -3.94 19.99 -10.46
CA THR A 292 -5.07 20.41 -9.60
C THR A 292 -4.62 21.03 -8.29
N THR A 293 -3.34 20.88 -7.93
CA THR A 293 -2.77 21.41 -6.70
C THR A 293 -1.72 22.47 -7.06
N PRO A 294 -1.79 23.67 -6.46
CA PRO A 294 -0.73 24.66 -6.57
C PRO A 294 0.59 24.16 -5.98
N GLY A 295 1.71 24.52 -6.59
CA GLY A 295 3.03 24.06 -6.16
C GLY A 295 4.10 24.22 -7.22
N GLU A 296 5.32 23.81 -6.87
CA GLU A 296 6.46 23.74 -7.77
C GLU A 296 6.69 22.27 -8.17
N TYR A 297 6.75 22.00 -9.47
CA TYR A 297 6.87 20.67 -10.02
C TYR A 297 8.09 20.55 -10.93
N GLU A 298 8.88 19.49 -10.77
CA GLU A 298 9.90 19.10 -11.76
C GLU A 298 9.28 18.11 -12.75
N VAL A 299 8.95 18.62 -13.94
CA VAL A 299 8.49 17.80 -15.06
C VAL A 299 9.69 17.14 -15.72
N VAL A 300 9.58 15.83 -16.00
CA VAL A 300 10.61 15.09 -16.73
C VAL A 300 9.99 14.29 -17.88
N PHE A 301 10.52 14.50 -19.08
CA PHE A 301 10.35 13.59 -20.20
C PHE A 301 11.57 12.68 -20.27
N ASP A 302 11.35 11.39 -20.04
CA ASP A 302 12.34 10.34 -20.20
C ASP A 302 12.11 9.66 -21.55
N THR A 303 13.01 9.91 -22.49
CA THR A 303 12.93 9.35 -23.83
C THR A 303 13.89 8.19 -24.00
N ILE A 304 13.45 7.17 -24.72
CA ILE A 304 14.22 5.96 -24.99
C ILE A 304 14.08 5.62 -26.47
N ASN A 305 15.21 5.49 -27.16
CA ASN A 305 15.26 5.05 -28.54
C ASN A 305 15.51 3.53 -28.64
N GLN A 306 15.30 2.95 -29.81
CA GLN A 306 15.44 1.52 -30.09
C GLN A 306 16.86 1.01 -29.84
N ASP A 307 17.87 1.86 -30.03
CA ASP A 307 19.27 1.60 -29.71
C ASP A 307 19.59 1.70 -28.20
N ARG A 308 18.57 1.92 -27.36
CA ARG A 308 18.63 2.10 -25.91
C ARG A 308 19.31 3.38 -25.45
N THR A 309 19.61 4.31 -26.36
CA THR A 309 19.97 5.67 -25.95
C THR A 309 18.77 6.31 -25.26
N SER A 310 19.04 7.03 -24.17
CA SER A 310 18.02 7.75 -23.43
C SER A 310 18.41 9.20 -23.20
N LYS A 311 17.40 10.07 -23.11
CA LYS A 311 17.58 11.50 -22.83
C LYS A 311 16.51 11.95 -21.84
N LEU A 312 16.96 12.67 -20.82
CA LEU A 312 16.07 13.34 -19.87
C LEU A 312 15.93 14.79 -20.27
N ILE A 313 14.70 15.26 -20.37
CA ILE A 313 14.38 16.67 -20.57
C ILE A 313 13.57 17.13 -19.36
N LYS A 314 14.07 18.14 -18.65
CA LYS A 314 13.52 18.59 -17.37
C LYS A 314 13.03 20.02 -17.44
N PHE A 315 11.90 20.31 -16.80
CA PHE A 315 11.36 21.65 -16.63
C PHE A 315 10.94 21.88 -15.19
N LYS A 316 11.09 23.11 -14.71
CA LYS A 316 10.43 23.57 -13.49
C LYS A 316 9.14 24.27 -13.87
N ILE A 317 8.03 23.82 -13.31
CA ILE A 317 6.69 24.35 -13.55
C ILE A 317 6.14 24.86 -12.23
N THR A 318 5.72 26.13 -12.22
CA THR A 318 5.01 26.76 -11.11
C THR A 318 3.51 26.67 -11.37
N VAL A 319 2.76 26.06 -10.46
CA VAL A 319 1.30 26.05 -10.47
C VAL A 319 0.81 26.99 -9.38
N THR A 320 0.07 28.03 -9.76
CA THR A 320 -0.46 29.01 -8.81
C THR A 320 -1.89 28.69 -8.41
N ASN A 321 -2.36 29.32 -7.32
CA ASN A 321 -3.78 29.34 -7.01
C ASN A 321 -4.60 29.97 -8.15
N ASP A 322 -5.90 29.65 -8.18
CA ASP A 322 -6.90 30.21 -9.09
C ASP A 322 -7.03 31.73 -8.98
#